data_AF-A0A4R2BN45-F1
#
_entry.id   AF-A0A4R2BN45-F1
#
_cell.length_a   1.000
_cell.length_b   1.000
_cell.length_c   1.000
_cell.angle_alpha   90.00
_cell.angle_beta   90.00
_cell.angle_gamma   90.00
#
_symmetry.space_group_name_H-M   'P 1'
#
loop_
_entity.id
_entity.type
_entity.pdbx_description
1 polymer ?
#
loop_
_entity_poly.entity_id
_entity_poly.type
_entity_poly.pdbx_seq_one_letter_code
_entity_poly.pdbx_strand_id
1 'polypeptide(L)' 'MRERVIGVYENEQLAAEAVEDLKKKGYTSEQISVIAKNTNKLSEITQEVKAID' A
#
# COMPACT_ATOMS: atom_id res chain seq x y z
N MET A 1 -1.92 0.04 20.82
CA MET A 1 -2.21 0.74 19.53
C MET A 1 -1.25 0.17 18.50
N ARG A 2 -1.72 -0.27 17.33
CA ARG A 2 -0.84 -0.77 16.27
C ARG A 2 -0.37 0.42 15.43
N GLU A 3 0.93 0.68 15.42
CA GLU A 3 1.52 1.72 14.57
C GLU A 3 1.47 1.24 13.11
N ARG A 4 0.87 2.05 12.23
CA ARG A 4 0.80 1.80 10.78
C ARG A 4 1.47 2.95 10.05
N VAL A 5 2.21 2.61 9.00
CA VAL A 5 2.86 3.58 8.12
C VAL A 5 1.90 3.88 6.96
N ILE A 6 1.55 5.15 6.81
CA ILE A 6 0.67 5.62 5.73
C ILE A 6 1.47 6.55 4.81
N GLY A 7 1.59 6.16 3.54
CA GLY A 7 2.27 6.96 2.51
C GLY A 7 1.34 7.30 1.36
N VAL A 8 1.42 8.54 0.86
CA VAL A 8 0.67 8.99 -0.32
C VAL A 8 1.67 9.29 -1.43
N TYR A 9 1.50 8.65 -2.57
CA TYR A 9 2.41 8.76 -3.71
C TYR A 9 1.66 9.22 -4.94
N GLU A 10 2.42 9.82 -5.86
CA GLU A 10 1.84 10.43 -7.05
C GLU A 10 1.36 9.37 -8.05
N ASN A 11 2.03 8.22 -8.14
CA ASN A 11 1.70 7.13 -9.06
C ASN A 11 1.88 5.75 -8.40
N GLU A 12 1.37 4.71 -9.07
CA GLU A 12 1.42 3.32 -8.61
C GLU A 12 2.84 2.79 -8.45
N GLN A 13 3.76 3.14 -9.35
CA GLN A 13 5.12 2.64 -9.31
C GLN A 13 5.86 3.11 -8.05
N LEU A 14 5.76 4.40 -7.72
CA LEU A 14 6.29 4.96 -6.48
C LEU A 14 5.65 4.34 -5.24
N ALA A 15 4.34 4.08 -5.29
CA ALA A 15 3.63 3.40 -4.21
C ALA A 15 4.13 1.96 -4.01
N ALA A 16 4.34 1.21 -5.09
CA ALA A 16 4.85 -0.15 -5.05
C ALA A 16 6.29 -0.23 -4.53
N GLU A 17 7.17 0.64 -5.03
CA GLU A 17 8.57 0.74 -4.56
C GLU A 17 8.63 1.06 -3.07
N ALA A 18 7.78 1.96 -2.59
CA ALA A 18 7.69 2.28 -1.17
C ALA A 18 7.22 1.09 -0.32
N VAL A 19 6.24 0.32 -0.80
CA VAL A 19 5.77 -0.89 -0.13
C VAL A 19 6.91 -1.93 -0.05
N GLU A 20 7.71 -2.10 -1.10
CA GLU A 20 8.87 -3.00 -1.09
C GLU A 20 9.98 -2.53 -0.14
N ASP A 21 10.29 -1.23 -0.11
CA ASP A 21 11.28 -0.68 0.83
C ASP A 21 10.85 -0.85 2.28
N LEU A 22 9.57 -0.61 2.57
CA LEU A 22 8.99 -0.83 3.89
C LEU A 22 9.03 -2.31 4.29
N LYS A 23 8.75 -3.24 3.37
CA LYS A 23 8.92 -4.67 3.63
C LYS A 23 10.37 -5.05 3.93
N LYS A 24 11.34 -4.50 3.17
CA LYS A 24 12.78 -4.72 3.43
C LYS A 24 13.21 -4.19 4.80
N LYS A 25 12.55 -3.15 5.30
CA LYS A 25 12.76 -2.61 6.65
C LYS A 25 12.09 -3.42 7.77
N GLY A 26 11.33 -4.47 7.43
CA GLY A 26 10.68 -5.36 8.39
C GLY A 26 9.21 -5.04 8.66
N TYR A 27 8.61 -4.09 7.94
CA TYR A 27 7.17 -3.84 8.04
C TYR A 27 6.38 -4.90 7.27
N THR A 28 5.29 -5.39 7.85
CA THR A 28 4.39 -6.30 7.16
C THR A 28 3.38 -5.53 6.31
N SER A 29 2.83 -6.18 5.27
CA SER A 29 1.79 -5.58 4.42
C SER A 29 0.58 -5.09 5.21
N GLU A 30 0.26 -5.71 6.36
CA GLU A 30 -0.81 -5.25 7.25
C GLU A 30 -0.50 -3.92 7.94
N GLN A 31 0.77 -3.64 8.19
CA GLN A 31 1.24 -2.39 8.80
C GLN A 31 1.43 -1.26 7.80
N ILE A 32 1.43 -1.58 6.50
CA ILE A 32 1.67 -0.64 5.42
C ILE A 32 0.34 -0.26 4.76
N SER A 33 0.06 1.03 4.61
CA SER A 33 -1.04 1.52 3.77
C SER A 33 -0.51 2.58 2.81
N VAL A 34 -0.75 2.37 1.51
CA VAL A 34 -0.24 3.25 0.48
C VAL A 34 -1.35 3.65 -0.47
N ILE A 35 -1.41 4.94 -0.79
CA ILE A 35 -2.42 5.53 -1.67
C ILE A 35 -1.71 6.16 -2.86
N ALA A 36 -1.99 5.68 -4.07
CA ALA A 36 -1.54 6.31 -5.31
C ALA A 36 -2.59 7.30 -5.80
N LYS A 37 -2.20 8.57 -6.05
CA LYS A 37 -3.12 9.63 -6.50
C LYS A 37 -3.47 9.57 -7.99
N ASN A 38 -2.54 9.13 -8.82
CA ASN A 38 -2.73 9.12 -10.27
C ASN A 38 -2.86 7.68 -10.77
N THR A 39 -4.10 7.22 -10.76
CA THR A 39 -4.49 5.91 -11.25
C THR A 39 -5.27 6.05 -12.54
N ASN A 40 -4.76 6.82 -13.50
CA ASN A 40 -5.38 6.99 -14.82
C ASN A 40 -5.39 5.70 -15.68
N LYS A 41 -5.16 4.54 -15.03
CA LYS A 41 -5.08 3.21 -15.63
C LYS A 41 -5.33 2.04 -14.66
N LEU A 42 -5.92 2.25 -13.48
CA LEU A 42 -6.27 1.12 -12.60
C LEU A 42 -7.74 0.80 -12.74
N SER A 43 -8.05 -0.07 -13.71
CA SER A 43 -9.36 -0.71 -13.79
C SER A 43 -9.53 -1.83 -12.76
N GLU A 44 -8.48 -2.31 -12.08
CA GLU A 44 -8.58 -3.56 -11.33
C GLU A 44 -7.53 -3.70 -10.22
N ILE A 45 -7.58 -2.95 -9.12
CA ILE A 45 -7.06 -3.47 -7.84
C ILE A 45 -7.89 -2.89 -6.67
N THR A 46 -9.17 -3.27 -6.58
CA THR A 46 -9.89 -3.29 -5.29
C THR A 46 -9.70 -4.69 -4.71
N GLN A 47 -8.52 -4.96 -4.17
CA GLN A 47 -8.33 -6.08 -3.28
C GLN A 47 -8.85 -5.67 -1.90
N GLU A 48 -10.16 -5.69 -1.73
CA GLU A 48 -10.74 -5.83 -0.40
C GLU A 48 -10.28 -7.17 0.16
N VAL A 49 -9.24 -7.14 0.99
CA VAL A 49 -8.93 -8.24 1.89
C VAL A 49 -10.03 -8.25 2.95
N LYS A 50 -11.13 -8.93 2.62
CA LYS A 50 -12.18 -9.24 3.58
C LYS A 50 -11.52 -10.06 4.68
N ALA A 51 -11.33 -9.43 5.85
CA ALA A 51 -10.95 -10.15 7.05
C ALA A 51 -12.02 -11.22 7.27
N ILE A 52 -11.61 -12.48 7.22
CA ILE A 52 -12.45 -13.63 7.52
C ILE A 52 -12.48 -13.69 9.05
N ASP A 53 -13.64 -13.40 9.64
CA ASP A 53 -13.97 -13.73 11.04
C ASP A 53 -14.40 -15.20 11.11
#